data_AF-A0A412XSR3-F1
#
_entry.id   AF-A0A412XSR3-F1
#
_cell.length_a   1.000
_cell.length_b   1.000
_cell.length_c   1.000
_cell.angle_alpha   90.00
_cell.angle_beta   90.00
_cell.angle_gamma   90.00
#
_symmetry.space_group_name_H-M   'P 1'
#
loop_
_entity.id
_entity.type
_entity.pdbx_description
1 polymer ?
#
loop_
_entity_poly.entity_id
_entity_poly.type
_entity_poly.pdbx_seq_one_letter_code
_entity_poly.pdbx_strand_id
1 'polypeptide(L)'
;MQRYNLNSGAYFGSLSNGVSASVIPNTEITWEKSLDIDYGFDMQILRNRLSLSVGGFYKHTYDILGDRLDSLPSTFGGTMPKENYATIDTKGFEIEFSYKDKIGEDFSYNISGNLGYAVNELITKDEAENIRPYKSELGYNTDHQMGYVATDIICTQTELDALPEEYTIFGKKPELGMLNYQDIRGTNSNEPDGKIDSNDQDG
;
A
#
# COMPACT_ATOMS: atom_id res chain seq x y z
N MET A 1 26.94 -13.87 -12.84
CA MET A 1 28.02 -14.68 -12.22
C MET A 1 27.81 -14.68 -10.71
N GLN A 2 27.94 -15.85 -10.08
CA GLN A 2 27.82 -15.99 -8.62
C GLN A 2 28.90 -15.15 -7.95
N ARG A 3 28.49 -14.25 -7.05
CA ARG A 3 29.40 -13.49 -6.21
C ARG A 3 29.57 -14.20 -4.87
N TYR A 4 30.73 -14.03 -4.24
CA TYR A 4 31.01 -14.57 -2.91
C TYR A 4 31.49 -13.43 -2.02
N ASN A 5 31.02 -13.42 -0.78
CA ASN A 5 31.46 -12.48 0.24
C ASN A 5 32.49 -13.16 1.15
N LEU A 6 33.55 -12.42 1.50
CA LEU A 6 34.49 -12.81 2.53
C LEU A 6 33.94 -12.33 3.86
N ASN A 7 33.57 -13.26 4.75
CA ASN A 7 33.12 -12.94 6.09
C ASN A 7 34.22 -13.31 7.08
N SER A 8 34.45 -12.47 8.09
CA SER A 8 35.38 -12.77 9.19
C SER A 8 34.59 -12.98 10.47
N GLY A 9 34.82 -14.09 11.16
CA GLY A 9 34.10 -14.45 12.39
C GLY A 9 34.96 -15.30 13.32
N ALA A 10 34.64 -15.32 14.62
CA ALA A 10 35.35 -16.13 15.58
C ALA A 10 34.77 -17.56 15.62
N TYR A 11 35.56 -18.56 15.23
CA TYR A 11 35.24 -19.97 15.44
C TYR A 11 36.24 -20.53 16.45
N PHE A 12 35.71 -21.12 17.54
CA PHE A 12 36.51 -21.68 18.65
C PHE A 12 37.57 -20.72 19.24
N GLY A 13 37.23 -19.44 19.38
CA GLY A 13 38.11 -18.43 20.00
C GLY A 13 39.23 -17.88 19.12
N SER A 14 39.25 -18.24 17.82
CA SER A 14 40.18 -17.69 16.84
C SER A 14 39.43 -17.04 15.68
N LEU A 15 39.96 -15.93 15.14
CA LEU A 15 39.42 -15.29 13.94
C LEU A 15 39.67 -16.18 12.73
N SER A 16 38.58 -16.60 12.08
CA SER A 16 38.57 -17.43 10.89
C SER A 16 37.84 -16.71 9.76
N ASN A 17 38.41 -16.75 8.55
CA ASN A 17 37.75 -16.24 7.35
C ASN A 17 36.87 -17.33 6.73
N GLY A 18 35.59 -17.03 6.57
CA GLY A 18 34.62 -17.85 5.86
C GLY A 18 34.26 -17.23 4.51
N VAL A 19 33.79 -18.05 3.59
CA VAL A 19 33.23 -17.62 2.31
C VAL A 19 31.74 -17.92 2.34
N SER A 20 30.89 -16.91 2.15
CA SER A 20 29.46 -17.14 1.91
C SER A 20 29.12 -16.86 0.46
N ALA A 21 28.18 -17.63 -0.10
CA ALA A 21 27.53 -17.27 -1.35
C ALA A 21 26.84 -15.90 -1.16
N SER A 22 27.01 -15.00 -2.12
CA SER A 22 26.24 -13.75 -2.22
C SER A 22 24.90 -14.03 -2.92
N VAL A 23 24.19 -12.99 -3.35
CA VAL A 23 22.92 -13.10 -4.09
C VAL A 23 23.10 -14.01 -5.30
N ILE A 24 22.18 -14.97 -5.47
CA ILE A 24 22.10 -15.81 -6.67
C ILE A 24 21.78 -14.87 -7.84
N PRO A 25 22.60 -14.77 -8.90
CA PRO A 25 22.35 -13.83 -9.99
C PRO A 25 21.16 -14.29 -10.84
N ASN A 26 20.20 -13.39 -11.08
CA ASN A 26 19.14 -13.60 -12.08
C ASN A 26 19.57 -13.01 -13.42
N THR A 27 19.78 -13.85 -14.43
CA THR A 27 20.14 -13.43 -15.80
C THR A 27 18.94 -13.08 -16.65
N GLU A 28 17.73 -13.33 -16.18
CA GLU A 28 16.47 -13.13 -16.88
C GLU A 28 15.79 -11.81 -16.49
N ILE A 29 16.49 -10.92 -15.78
CA ILE A 29 15.97 -9.59 -15.45
C ILE A 29 15.63 -8.82 -16.74
N THR A 30 14.40 -8.32 -16.79
CA THR A 30 13.89 -7.49 -17.88
C THR A 30 13.54 -6.08 -17.39
N TRP A 31 13.19 -5.21 -18.34
CA TRP A 31 12.59 -3.92 -18.02
C TRP A 31 11.18 -4.09 -17.48
N GLU A 32 10.83 -3.25 -16.51
CA GLU A 32 9.44 -2.94 -16.15
C GLU A 32 8.76 -2.30 -17.37
N LYS A 33 7.53 -2.73 -17.66
CA LYS A 33 6.78 -2.34 -18.84
C LYS A 33 5.46 -1.69 -18.43
N SER A 34 4.93 -0.86 -19.31
CA SER A 34 3.64 -0.21 -19.09
C SER A 34 2.81 -0.20 -20.37
N LEU A 35 1.52 -0.49 -20.20
CA LEU A 35 0.49 -0.37 -21.22
C LEU A 35 -0.44 0.75 -20.80
N ASP A 36 -0.37 1.88 -21.52
CA ASP A 36 -1.18 3.06 -21.26
C ASP A 36 -2.29 3.17 -22.32
N ILE A 37 -3.51 3.42 -21.85
CA ILE A 37 -4.71 3.64 -22.66
C ILE A 37 -5.31 4.97 -22.24
N ASP A 38 -5.34 5.93 -23.16
CA ASP A 38 -5.95 7.24 -22.96
C ASP A 38 -7.15 7.42 -23.89
N TYR A 39 -8.19 8.06 -23.36
CA TYR A 39 -9.34 8.50 -24.15
C TYR A 39 -9.75 9.89 -23.72
N GLY A 40 -10.05 10.74 -24.69
CA GLY A 40 -10.33 12.16 -24.45
C GLY A 40 -11.44 12.69 -25.33
N PHE A 41 -12.10 13.72 -24.82
CA PHE A 41 -13.10 14.50 -25.52
C PHE A 41 -12.83 15.99 -25.35
N ASP A 42 -12.69 16.68 -26.47
CA ASP A 42 -12.46 18.12 -26.52
C ASP A 42 -13.62 18.82 -27.21
N MET A 43 -14.07 19.91 -26.61
CA MET A 43 -15.16 20.72 -27.15
C MET A 43 -14.88 22.22 -26.98
N GLN A 44 -15.14 22.97 -28.04
CA GLN A 44 -15.18 24.42 -28.03
C GLN A 44 -16.54 24.89 -28.53
N ILE A 45 -17.27 25.64 -27.70
CA ILE A 45 -18.61 26.15 -28.02
C ILE A 45 -18.71 27.65 -27.72
N LEU A 46 -19.86 28.24 -28.06
CA LEU A 46 -20.16 29.66 -27.85
C LEU A 46 -19.16 30.59 -28.56
N ARG A 47 -18.83 30.28 -29.82
CA ARG A 47 -17.81 31.00 -30.60
C ARG A 47 -16.44 30.98 -29.91
N ASN A 48 -16.04 29.80 -29.44
CA ASN A 48 -14.80 29.53 -28.73
C ASN A 48 -14.67 30.29 -27.40
N ARG A 49 -15.79 30.69 -26.79
CA ARG A 49 -15.81 31.32 -25.46
C ARG A 49 -15.72 30.29 -24.35
N LEU A 50 -16.30 29.11 -24.54
CA LEU A 50 -16.19 27.99 -23.61
C LEU A 50 -15.38 26.87 -24.26
N SER A 51 -14.32 26.45 -23.57
CA SER A 51 -13.53 25.26 -23.86
C SER A 51 -13.71 24.26 -22.72
N LEU A 52 -13.93 23.00 -23.07
CA LEU A 52 -14.00 21.87 -22.14
C LEU A 52 -13.15 20.74 -22.72
N SER A 53 -12.24 20.21 -21.92
CA SER A 53 -11.48 18.99 -22.19
C SER A 53 -11.76 17.99 -21.08
N VAL A 54 -12.09 16.75 -21.44
CA VAL A 54 -12.29 15.65 -20.48
C VAL A 54 -11.49 14.46 -20.96
N GLY A 55 -10.58 13.99 -20.14
CA GLY A 55 -9.74 12.81 -20.39
C GLY A 55 -9.97 11.74 -19.35
N GLY A 56 -9.82 10.48 -19.74
CA GLY A 56 -9.68 9.34 -18.86
C GLY A 56 -8.50 8.49 -19.29
N PHE A 57 -7.86 7.85 -18.31
CA PHE A 57 -6.70 7.01 -18.56
C PHE A 57 -6.76 5.72 -17.75
N TYR A 58 -6.15 4.69 -18.31
CA TYR A 58 -5.85 3.43 -17.65
C TYR A 58 -4.41 3.03 -17.98
N LYS A 59 -3.65 2.68 -16.96
CA LYS A 59 -2.25 2.32 -17.02
C LYS A 59 -2.03 0.98 -16.33
N HIS A 60 -1.56 0.00 -17.09
CA HIS A 60 -1.20 -1.31 -16.58
C HIS A 60 0.33 -1.44 -16.56
N THR A 61 0.92 -1.42 -15.38
CA THR A 61 2.38 -1.53 -15.18
C THR A 61 2.70 -2.93 -14.70
N TYR A 62 3.52 -3.66 -15.46
CA TYR A 62 3.79 -5.08 -15.26
C TYR A 62 5.28 -5.39 -15.42
N ASP A 63 5.67 -6.59 -14.98
CA ASP A 63 7.07 -7.00 -14.88
C ASP A 63 7.88 -6.05 -13.97
N ILE A 64 7.24 -5.54 -12.90
CA ILE A 64 7.89 -4.70 -11.89
C ILE A 64 8.94 -5.53 -11.15
N LEU A 65 10.17 -5.00 -11.06
CA LEU A 65 11.30 -5.69 -10.45
C LEU A 65 11.19 -5.62 -8.92
N GLY A 66 10.99 -6.76 -8.28
CA GLY A 66 10.81 -6.87 -6.84
C GLY A 66 11.59 -8.03 -6.22
N ASP A 67 11.74 -7.99 -4.91
CA ASP A 67 12.17 -9.14 -4.13
C ASP A 67 10.97 -10.11 -3.96
N ARG A 68 11.22 -11.42 -3.98
CA ARG A 68 10.24 -12.47 -3.69
C ARG A 68 10.71 -13.29 -2.50
N LEU A 69 10.55 -12.73 -1.31
CA LEU A 69 11.07 -13.31 -0.07
C LEU A 69 9.94 -13.78 0.86
N ASP A 70 8.74 -13.24 0.73
CA ASP A 70 7.63 -13.48 1.65
C ASP A 70 7.00 -14.86 1.39
N SER A 71 7.05 -15.35 0.16
CA SER A 71 6.59 -16.70 -0.20
C SER A 71 7.59 -17.82 0.14
N LEU A 72 8.80 -17.49 0.59
CA LEU A 72 9.85 -18.49 0.82
C LEU A 72 9.86 -19.04 2.25
N PRO A 73 10.01 -20.36 2.43
CA PRO A 73 10.23 -20.93 3.75
C PRO A 73 11.52 -20.40 4.39
N SER A 74 11.48 -20.14 5.70
CA SER A 74 12.66 -19.71 6.48
C SER A 74 13.83 -20.70 6.45
N THR A 75 13.60 -21.95 6.01
CA THR A 75 14.60 -22.99 5.83
C THR A 75 15.46 -22.83 4.56
N PHE A 76 15.11 -21.92 3.65
CA PHE A 76 15.81 -21.75 2.38
C PHE A 76 17.27 -21.26 2.54
N GLY A 77 17.56 -20.45 3.57
CA GLY A 77 18.92 -20.13 4.00
C GLY A 77 19.80 -19.33 3.03
N GLY A 78 19.27 -18.87 1.89
CA GLY A 78 19.97 -18.10 0.86
C GLY A 78 19.30 -16.76 0.55
N THR A 79 20.06 -15.82 -0.01
CA THR A 79 19.52 -14.55 -0.52
C THR A 79 19.10 -14.70 -1.98
N MET A 80 17.82 -14.55 -2.26
CA MET A 80 17.25 -14.65 -3.61
C MET A 80 17.51 -13.38 -4.43
N PRO A 81 17.61 -13.51 -5.77
CA PRO A 81 17.63 -12.35 -6.64
C PRO A 81 16.27 -11.66 -6.69
N LYS A 82 16.30 -10.43 -7.19
CA LYS A 82 15.09 -9.77 -7.67
C LYS A 82 14.57 -10.44 -8.94
N GLU A 83 13.26 -10.46 -9.07
CA GLU A 83 12.53 -11.00 -10.21
C GLU A 83 11.53 -9.96 -10.72
N ASN A 84 11.25 -9.97 -12.02
CA ASN A 84 10.20 -9.15 -12.61
C ASN A 84 8.88 -9.90 -12.49
N TYR A 85 7.96 -9.44 -11.65
CA TYR A 85 6.72 -10.17 -11.40
C TYR A 85 5.55 -9.30 -10.91
N ALA A 86 5.84 -8.18 -10.23
CA ALA A 86 4.79 -7.38 -9.64
C ALA A 86 4.01 -6.59 -10.71
N THR A 87 2.74 -6.32 -10.41
CA THR A 87 1.82 -5.66 -11.34
C THR A 87 0.95 -4.64 -10.59
N ILE A 88 0.82 -3.44 -11.14
CA ILE A 88 0.01 -2.35 -10.62
C ILE A 88 -0.84 -1.77 -11.75
N ASP A 89 -2.13 -1.62 -11.48
CA ASP A 89 -3.06 -0.91 -12.33
C ASP A 89 -3.32 0.49 -11.78
N THR A 90 -3.30 1.51 -12.63
CA THR A 90 -3.65 2.89 -12.27
C THR A 90 -4.71 3.39 -13.23
N LYS A 91 -5.74 4.05 -12.71
CA LYS A 91 -6.81 4.65 -13.52
C LYS A 91 -7.22 6.00 -12.98
N GLY A 92 -7.70 6.87 -13.86
CA GLY A 92 -8.12 8.19 -13.46
C GLY A 92 -8.81 8.97 -14.55
N PHE A 93 -9.18 10.20 -14.21
CA PHE A 93 -9.75 11.16 -15.15
C PHE A 93 -9.26 12.57 -14.86
N GLU A 94 -9.29 13.41 -15.89
CA GLU A 94 -8.95 14.81 -15.84
C GLU A 94 -10.02 15.62 -16.57
N ILE A 95 -10.41 16.75 -16.00
CA ILE A 95 -11.35 17.70 -16.57
C ILE A 95 -10.70 19.06 -16.54
N GLU A 96 -10.64 19.72 -17.69
CA GLU A 96 -10.20 21.11 -17.81
C GLU A 96 -11.33 21.94 -18.44
N PHE A 97 -11.61 23.10 -17.87
CA PHE A 97 -12.51 24.07 -18.49
C PHE A 97 -11.87 25.45 -18.54
N SER A 98 -12.25 26.20 -19.57
CA SER A 98 -11.90 27.62 -19.69
C SER A 98 -13.07 28.38 -20.31
N TYR A 99 -13.40 29.51 -19.69
CA TYR A 99 -14.42 30.42 -20.18
C TYR A 99 -13.85 31.83 -20.31
N LYS A 100 -13.86 32.35 -21.53
CA LYS A 100 -13.38 33.70 -21.86
C LYS A 100 -14.48 34.52 -22.51
N ASP A 101 -14.56 35.78 -22.11
CA ASP A 101 -15.53 36.73 -22.63
C ASP A 101 -15.11 38.18 -22.35
N LYS A 102 -15.86 39.14 -22.89
CA LYS A 102 -15.71 40.57 -22.65
C LYS A 102 -17.00 41.21 -22.14
N ILE A 103 -16.87 42.17 -21.24
CA ILE A 103 -17.95 43.06 -20.80
C ILE A 103 -17.66 44.44 -21.39
N GLY A 104 -18.42 44.86 -22.40
CA GLY A 104 -18.16 46.09 -23.15
C GLY A 104 -16.90 45.99 -24.02
N GLU A 105 -16.26 47.14 -24.27
CA GLU A 105 -14.99 47.22 -25.03
C GLU A 105 -13.76 47.24 -24.11
N ASP A 106 -13.93 47.58 -22.82
CA ASP A 106 -12.82 47.89 -21.93
C ASP A 106 -12.43 46.75 -20.98
N PHE A 107 -13.27 45.72 -20.85
CA PHE A 107 -13.03 44.63 -19.89
C PHE A 107 -13.13 43.27 -20.56
N SER A 108 -12.04 42.52 -20.51
CA SER A 108 -11.97 41.11 -20.93
C SER A 108 -11.60 40.24 -19.74
N TYR A 109 -12.18 39.05 -19.66
CA TYR A 109 -11.90 38.08 -18.60
C TYR A 109 -11.74 36.67 -19.16
N ASN A 110 -10.98 35.86 -18.45
CA ASN A 110 -10.82 34.43 -18.67
C ASN A 110 -10.81 33.74 -17.30
N ILE A 111 -11.66 32.75 -17.15
CA ILE A 111 -11.74 31.90 -15.96
C ILE A 111 -11.45 30.48 -16.41
N SER A 112 -10.44 29.86 -15.80
CA SER A 112 -10.07 28.48 -16.09
C SER A 112 -9.89 27.68 -14.82
N GLY A 113 -10.14 26.38 -14.90
CA GLY A 113 -9.91 25.44 -13.81
C GLY A 113 -9.68 24.04 -14.34
N ASN A 114 -8.99 23.23 -13.54
CA ASN A 114 -8.81 21.81 -13.79
C ASN A 114 -9.19 21.01 -12.53
N LEU A 115 -9.58 19.76 -12.73
CA LEU A 115 -9.89 18.78 -11.72
C LEU A 115 -9.35 17.43 -12.20
N GLY A 116 -8.61 16.74 -11.35
CA GLY A 116 -8.11 15.39 -11.63
C GLY A 116 -8.34 14.45 -10.46
N TYR A 117 -8.55 13.18 -10.78
CA TYR A 117 -8.58 12.09 -9.80
C TYR A 117 -7.88 10.86 -10.37
N ALA A 118 -7.08 10.20 -9.55
CA ALA A 118 -6.38 8.97 -9.92
C ALA A 118 -6.31 8.03 -8.72
N VAL A 119 -6.39 6.74 -8.98
CA VAL A 119 -6.24 5.67 -8.00
C VAL A 119 -5.44 4.54 -8.62
N ASN A 120 -4.60 3.88 -7.82
CA ASN A 120 -3.94 2.65 -8.22
C ASN A 120 -4.42 1.45 -7.39
N GLU A 121 -4.10 0.27 -7.89
CA GLU A 121 -4.45 -1.01 -7.32
C GLU A 121 -3.30 -1.99 -7.55
N LEU A 122 -2.83 -2.62 -6.48
CA LEU A 122 -1.80 -3.64 -6.53
C LEU A 122 -2.42 -4.97 -6.95
N ILE A 123 -2.09 -5.44 -8.15
CA ILE A 123 -2.69 -6.65 -8.75
C ILE A 123 -1.88 -7.89 -8.41
N THR A 124 -0.55 -7.75 -8.32
CA THR A 124 0.34 -8.87 -8.02
C THR A 124 1.54 -8.38 -7.22
N LYS A 125 1.79 -9.04 -6.10
CA LYS A 125 2.93 -8.88 -5.19
C LYS A 125 3.23 -10.22 -4.53
N ASP A 126 4.47 -10.41 -4.07
CA ASP A 126 4.85 -11.60 -3.33
C ASP A 126 4.25 -11.51 -1.95
N GLU A 127 3.47 -12.52 -1.57
CA GLU A 127 2.86 -12.64 -0.26
C GLU A 127 3.10 -14.05 0.29
N ALA A 128 3.14 -14.18 1.61
CA ALA A 128 3.28 -15.48 2.25
C ALA A 128 2.07 -16.38 1.94
N GLU A 129 2.31 -17.67 1.66
CA GLU A 129 1.24 -18.61 1.28
C GLU A 129 0.13 -18.74 2.34
N ASN A 130 0.48 -18.54 3.61
CA ASN A 130 -0.42 -18.60 4.75
C ASN A 130 -0.83 -17.21 5.29
N ILE A 131 -0.66 -16.15 4.49
CA ILE A 131 -1.10 -14.80 4.88
C ILE A 131 -2.61 -14.80 5.17
N ARG A 132 -3.03 -14.09 6.23
CA ARG A 132 -4.45 -13.90 6.50
C ARG A 132 -5.03 -12.92 5.48
N PRO A 133 -6.25 -13.14 4.96
CA PRO A 133 -6.82 -12.29 3.91
C PRO A 133 -6.79 -10.78 4.20
N TYR A 134 -7.03 -10.38 5.45
CA TYR A 134 -7.01 -8.97 5.84
C TYR A 134 -5.62 -8.31 5.77
N LYS A 135 -4.54 -9.10 5.75
CA LYS A 135 -3.16 -8.60 5.61
C LYS A 135 -2.69 -8.54 4.16
N SER A 136 -3.47 -9.07 3.23
CA SER A 136 -3.11 -9.01 1.82
C SER A 136 -3.16 -7.56 1.35
N GLU A 137 -2.13 -7.13 0.65
CA GLU A 137 -2.07 -5.81 0.01
C GLU A 137 -2.72 -5.85 -1.39
N LEU A 138 -3.03 -7.05 -1.90
CA LEU A 138 -3.63 -7.22 -3.22
C LEU A 138 -5.04 -6.62 -3.26
N GLY A 139 -5.34 -5.91 -4.34
CA GLY A 139 -6.63 -5.22 -4.52
C GLY A 139 -6.72 -3.87 -3.82
N TYR A 140 -5.67 -3.45 -3.11
CA TYR A 140 -5.60 -2.15 -2.46
C TYR A 140 -4.63 -1.21 -3.18
N ASN A 141 -4.75 0.09 -2.91
CA ASN A 141 -3.81 1.11 -3.36
C ASN A 141 -2.42 0.86 -2.75
N THR A 142 -1.34 1.23 -3.44
CA THR A 142 0.03 1.07 -2.90
C THR A 142 0.29 1.85 -1.62
N ASP A 143 -0.51 2.89 -1.36
CA ASP A 143 -0.45 3.70 -0.14
C ASP A 143 -1.44 3.21 0.93
N HIS A 144 -2.03 2.02 0.77
CA HIS A 144 -2.91 1.40 1.76
C HIS A 144 -2.16 1.19 3.07
N GLN A 145 -2.79 1.60 4.17
CA GLN A 145 -2.25 1.50 5.51
C GLN A 145 -3.31 0.89 6.42
N MET A 146 -2.88 -0.04 7.26
CA MET A 146 -3.73 -0.62 8.30
C MET A 146 -3.43 0.04 9.64
N GLY A 147 -4.48 0.36 10.39
CA GLY A 147 -4.39 0.99 11.70
C GLY A 147 -5.44 0.46 12.67
N TYR A 148 -5.39 0.92 13.91
CA TYR A 148 -6.40 0.59 14.91
C TYR A 148 -7.53 1.61 14.89
N VAL A 149 -8.77 1.14 14.97
CA VAL A 149 -9.94 2.02 15.11
C VAL A 149 -10.15 2.31 16.59
N ALA A 150 -9.77 3.51 17.02
CA ALA A 150 -10.01 3.95 18.40
C ALA A 150 -11.51 4.18 18.62
N THR A 151 -12.09 3.53 19.62
CA THR A 151 -13.53 3.64 19.93
C THR A 151 -13.79 4.78 20.91
N ASP A 152 -12.99 4.86 21.96
CA ASP A 152 -13.22 5.76 23.10
C ASP A 152 -11.98 5.84 24.01
N ILE A 153 -12.08 6.65 25.07
CA ILE A 153 -11.12 6.66 26.18
C ILE A 153 -11.88 6.13 27.40
N ILE A 154 -11.31 5.17 28.11
CA ILE A 154 -11.91 4.60 29.31
C ILE A 154 -11.85 5.66 30.43
N CYS A 155 -12.94 6.39 30.68
CA CYS A 155 -12.93 7.55 31.57
C CYS A 155 -13.51 7.25 32.95
N THR A 156 -14.37 6.24 33.05
CA THR A 156 -15.11 5.94 34.29
C THR A 156 -14.91 4.50 34.75
N GLN A 157 -15.03 4.27 36.07
CA GLN A 157 -14.94 2.93 36.64
C GLN A 157 -16.05 2.01 36.09
N THR A 158 -17.24 2.56 35.81
CA THR A 158 -18.34 1.80 35.20
C THR A 158 -18.00 1.28 33.80
N GLU A 159 -17.31 2.09 32.98
CA GLU A 159 -16.83 1.66 31.65
C GLU A 159 -15.75 0.59 31.78
N LEU A 160 -14.81 0.77 32.72
CA LEU A 160 -13.76 -0.20 32.99
C LEU A 160 -14.31 -1.55 33.47
N ASP A 161 -15.34 -1.53 34.33
CA ASP A 161 -15.98 -2.73 34.88
C ASP A 161 -16.93 -3.42 33.89
N ALA A 162 -17.38 -2.70 32.85
CA ALA A 162 -18.21 -3.26 31.78
C ALA A 162 -17.39 -4.08 30.76
N LEU A 163 -16.06 -3.95 30.76
CA LEU A 163 -15.18 -4.72 29.88
C LEU A 163 -15.13 -6.20 30.31
N PRO A 164 -14.98 -7.15 29.36
CA PRO A 164 -14.80 -8.56 29.68
C PRO A 164 -13.63 -8.82 30.65
N GLU A 165 -13.74 -9.85 31.50
CA GLU A 165 -12.73 -10.13 32.54
C GLU A 165 -11.33 -10.40 31.99
N GLU A 166 -11.24 -11.04 30.81
CA GLU A 166 -9.99 -11.33 30.10
C GLU A 166 -9.59 -10.24 29.09
N TYR A 167 -10.27 -9.08 29.12
CA TYR A 167 -10.03 -8.04 28.12
C TYR A 167 -8.64 -7.42 28.29
N THR A 168 -7.89 -7.33 27.20
CA THR A 168 -6.55 -6.72 27.21
C THR A 168 -6.34 -5.76 26.05
N ILE A 169 -5.60 -4.68 26.32
CA ILE A 169 -5.14 -3.73 25.31
C ILE A 169 -3.63 -3.88 25.17
N PHE A 170 -3.18 -4.41 24.03
CA PHE A 170 -1.78 -4.74 23.75
C PHE A 170 -1.13 -5.57 24.87
N GLY A 171 -1.88 -6.57 25.37
CA GLY A 171 -1.44 -7.47 26.44
C GLY A 171 -1.43 -6.84 27.85
N LYS A 172 -1.95 -5.62 28.01
CA LYS A 172 -2.12 -4.98 29.32
C LYS A 172 -3.58 -4.98 29.74
N LYS A 173 -3.81 -5.15 31.03
CA LYS A 173 -5.14 -4.93 31.60
C LYS A 173 -5.53 -3.45 31.40
N PRO A 174 -6.75 -3.13 30.95
CA PRO A 174 -7.18 -1.76 30.77
C PRO A 174 -7.18 -1.00 32.09
N GLU A 175 -6.89 0.30 32.01
CA GLU A 175 -6.92 1.23 33.13
C GLU A 175 -7.63 2.53 32.72
N LEU A 176 -8.08 3.30 33.70
CA LEU A 176 -8.67 4.61 33.46
C LEU A 176 -7.69 5.54 32.75
N GLY A 177 -8.17 6.21 31.71
CA GLY A 177 -7.40 7.10 30.83
C GLY A 177 -6.76 6.40 29.63
N MET A 178 -6.84 5.07 29.51
CA MET A 178 -6.37 4.36 28.32
C MET A 178 -7.33 4.58 27.13
N LEU A 179 -6.75 4.72 25.94
CA LEU A 179 -7.50 4.62 24.68
C LEU A 179 -7.96 3.18 24.49
N ASN A 180 -9.23 3.04 24.12
CA ASN A 180 -9.85 1.79 23.77
C ASN A 180 -9.96 1.66 22.24
N TYR A 181 -10.00 0.42 21.76
CA TYR A 181 -10.01 0.12 20.35
C TYR A 181 -11.08 -0.92 20.03
N GLN A 182 -11.50 -0.95 18.77
CA GLN A 182 -12.42 -1.95 18.29
C GLN A 182 -11.74 -3.32 18.27
N ASP A 183 -12.36 -4.30 18.93
CA ASP A 183 -11.99 -5.72 18.83
C ASP A 183 -12.66 -6.29 17.58
N ILE A 184 -11.83 -6.69 16.62
CA ILE A 184 -12.28 -7.09 15.28
C ILE A 184 -12.07 -8.60 15.12
N ARG A 185 -10.90 -9.13 15.50
CA ARG A 185 -10.50 -10.50 15.13
C ARG A 185 -9.52 -11.10 16.14
N GLY A 186 -9.78 -12.34 16.54
CA GLY A 186 -8.81 -13.13 17.29
C GLY A 186 -7.68 -13.73 16.46
N THR A 187 -6.73 -14.39 17.14
CA THR A 187 -5.50 -14.95 16.53
C THR A 187 -5.79 -15.92 15.37
N ASN A 188 -6.76 -16.82 15.52
CA ASN A 188 -7.13 -17.85 14.54
C ASN A 188 -8.60 -17.75 14.09
N SER A 189 -9.26 -16.63 14.38
CA SER A 189 -10.69 -16.42 14.11
C SER A 189 -10.89 -15.05 13.47
N ASN A 190 -11.97 -14.88 12.71
CA ASN A 190 -12.43 -13.57 12.25
C ASN A 190 -13.45 -12.95 13.21
N GLU A 191 -13.68 -13.59 14.35
CA GLU A 191 -14.53 -13.09 15.43
C GLU A 191 -13.68 -12.41 16.52
N PRO A 192 -14.23 -11.38 17.20
CA PRO A 192 -13.62 -10.74 18.37
C PRO A 192 -13.26 -11.76 19.47
N ASP A 193 -12.09 -11.61 20.11
CA ASP A 193 -11.62 -12.54 21.15
C ASP A 193 -11.35 -11.89 22.52
N GLY A 194 -11.72 -10.62 22.67
CA GLY A 194 -11.52 -9.80 23.85
C GLY A 194 -10.10 -9.26 23.98
N LYS A 195 -9.22 -9.43 23.00
CA LYS A 195 -7.82 -8.98 23.09
C LYS A 195 -7.51 -8.06 21.94
N ILE A 196 -7.29 -6.78 22.25
CA ILE A 196 -6.76 -5.83 21.28
C ILE A 196 -5.29 -6.14 21.04
N ASP A 197 -4.99 -6.69 19.88
CA ASP A 197 -3.64 -7.00 19.43
C ASP A 197 -3.44 -6.72 17.93
N SER A 198 -2.32 -7.15 17.36
CA SER A 198 -2.00 -6.92 15.94
C SER A 198 -3.04 -7.47 14.94
N ASN A 199 -3.97 -8.32 15.38
CA ASN A 199 -5.05 -8.86 14.57
C ASN A 199 -6.25 -7.93 14.44
N ASP A 200 -6.30 -6.81 15.18
CA ASP A 200 -7.41 -5.85 15.18
C ASP A 200 -7.14 -4.61 14.34
N GLN A 201 -6.09 -4.64 13.52
CA GLN A 201 -5.85 -3.60 12.54
C GLN A 201 -6.84 -3.71 11.37
N ASP A 202 -7.32 -2.57 10.91
CA ASP A 202 -8.23 -2.40 9.76
C ASP A 202 -7.74 -1.25 8.87
N GLY A 203 -8.05 -1.30 7.57
CA GLY A 203 -7.56 -0.37 6.54
C GLY A 203 -8.64 0.08 5.58
#